data_AF-A0AA88MBE9-F1
#
_entry.id   AF-A0AA88MBE9-F1
#
_cell.length_a   1.000
_cell.length_b   1.000
_cell.length_c   1.000
_cell.angle_alpha   90.00
_cell.angle_beta   90.00
_cell.angle_gamma   90.00
#
_symmetry.space_group_name_H-M   'P 1'
#
loop_
_entity.id
_entity.type
_entity.pdbx_description
1 polymer ?
#
loop_
_entity_poly.entity_id
_entity_poly.type
_entity_poly.pdbx_seq_one_letter_code
_entity_poly.pdbx_strand_id
1 'polypeptide(L)'
;MVCVFIRIFCAPNISGMSRKRALVLDTFTVKKLKNGTEKFGAVSDGDGQTDIQSTLEYLMTLFPRKLFNDSLPQIVLKHQLYSIHSDKTLVDKEVNKLREKGELLMFQLGFDAEAFGLVFTSDYKAKVLAGEEGRVTRSTVEKFMEKVVSSCTELSFSKDKMLREFLFTDSEITQLVKSGVFTVRDAGSWWLSIPNSGKFTKYFIQGRKAVLGMVKKSKYGEVLKAELEQRRTTSQVKFHMKYHVHDIVGAELVERIPTTSGTLLRFVDS
;
A
#
# COMPACT_ATOMS: atom_id res chain seq x y z
N MET A 1 -24.81 8.85 -46.13
CA MET A 1 -24.56 7.60 -45.38
C MET A 1 -24.52 7.97 -43.88
N VAL A 2 -25.61 8.47 -43.28
CA VAL A 2 -26.80 7.81 -42.69
C VAL A 2 -26.37 6.58 -41.84
N CYS A 3 -26.60 6.45 -40.53
CA CYS A 3 -27.85 6.73 -39.81
C CYS A 3 -27.64 6.86 -38.27
N VAL A 4 -28.35 7.83 -37.69
CA VAL A 4 -28.81 7.90 -36.30
C VAL A 4 -29.74 6.71 -36.02
N PHE A 5 -29.65 6.06 -34.86
CA PHE A 5 -30.80 5.34 -34.31
C PHE A 5 -30.87 5.47 -32.78
N ILE A 6 -31.73 6.40 -32.38
CA ILE A 6 -32.50 6.38 -31.14
C ILE A 6 -33.49 5.22 -31.27
N ARG A 7 -33.57 4.35 -30.26
CA ARG A 7 -34.79 3.55 -30.01
C ARG A 7 -35.10 3.53 -28.52
N ILE A 8 -36.06 4.39 -28.18
CA ILE A 8 -36.99 4.25 -27.08
C ILE A 8 -37.97 3.14 -27.49
N PHE A 9 -38.19 2.15 -26.63
CA PHE A 9 -39.42 1.37 -26.64
C PHE A 9 -39.86 1.09 -25.20
N CYS A 10 -41.12 1.43 -24.94
CA CYS A 10 -41.85 1.22 -23.70
C CYS A 10 -42.10 -0.27 -23.42
N ALA A 11 -42.27 -0.58 -22.13
CA ALA A 11 -42.49 -1.91 -21.55
C ALA A 11 -43.78 -2.63 -22.03
N PRO A 12 -43.93 -3.91 -21.65
CA PRO A 12 -44.91 -4.17 -20.59
C PRO A 12 -44.39 -5.05 -19.43
N ASN A 13 -45.00 -4.79 -18.27
CA ASN A 13 -44.87 -5.44 -16.97
C ASN A 13 -45.00 -6.97 -17.04
N ILE A 14 -43.98 -7.70 -16.57
CA ILE A 14 -44.13 -9.00 -15.91
C ILE A 14 -43.21 -9.04 -14.69
N SER A 15 -43.82 -9.45 -13.59
CA SER A 15 -43.34 -9.60 -12.22
C SER A 15 -42.04 -10.41 -12.07
N GLY A 16 -41.23 -10.02 -11.07
CA GLY A 16 -40.28 -10.94 -10.44
C GLY A 16 -38.91 -10.37 -10.10
N MET A 17 -38.67 -10.22 -8.80
CA MET A 17 -37.36 -10.18 -8.13
C MET A 17 -36.51 -8.91 -8.29
N SER A 18 -36.62 -8.05 -7.28
CA SER A 18 -35.71 -6.95 -6.97
C SER A 18 -34.29 -7.47 -6.70
N ARG A 19 -33.42 -7.43 -7.71
CA ARG A 19 -31.97 -7.61 -7.53
C ARG A 19 -31.38 -6.34 -6.91
N LYS A 20 -31.47 -6.23 -5.59
CA LYS A 20 -30.65 -5.33 -4.78
C LYS A 20 -29.18 -5.64 -5.09
N ARG A 21 -28.44 -4.67 -5.66
CA ARG A 21 -26.98 -4.71 -5.69
C ARG A 21 -26.50 -4.54 -4.25
N ALA A 22 -26.30 -5.64 -3.56
CA ALA A 22 -25.67 -5.67 -2.27
C ALA A 22 -24.16 -5.41 -2.46
N LEU A 23 -23.68 -4.35 -1.82
CA LEU A 23 -22.27 -4.11 -1.56
C LEU A 23 -21.78 -5.25 -0.66
N VAL A 24 -20.89 -6.09 -1.17
CA VAL A 24 -20.17 -7.08 -0.34
C VAL A 24 -19.07 -6.34 0.40
N LEU A 25 -19.40 -5.91 1.61
CA LEU A 25 -18.46 -5.54 2.67
C LEU A 25 -18.47 -6.72 3.64
N ASP A 26 -17.68 -7.75 3.35
CA ASP A 26 -17.51 -8.88 4.25
C ASP A 26 -16.24 -8.72 5.08
N THR A 27 -16.48 -8.32 6.33
CA THR A 27 -15.85 -8.80 7.57
C THR A 27 -14.32 -8.80 7.66
N PHE A 28 -13.78 -7.67 8.13
CA PHE A 28 -12.61 -7.65 9.00
C PHE A 28 -12.98 -6.93 10.30
N THR A 29 -13.50 -7.69 11.27
CA THR A 29 -13.65 -7.21 12.64
C THR A 29 -12.62 -7.96 13.48
N VAL A 30 -11.42 -7.39 13.60
CA VAL A 30 -10.37 -7.91 14.49
C VAL A 30 -10.79 -7.63 15.94
N LYS A 31 -11.15 -8.68 16.67
CA LYS A 31 -11.31 -8.62 18.13
C LYS A 31 -9.93 -8.61 18.78
N LYS A 32 -9.64 -7.52 19.48
CA LYS A 32 -8.46 -7.31 20.33
C LYS A 32 -8.42 -8.35 21.46
N LEU A 33 -7.52 -9.34 21.37
CA LEU A 33 -7.20 -10.21 22.50
C LEU A 33 -6.03 -9.62 23.27
N LYS A 34 -6.29 -9.20 24.51
CA LYS A 34 -5.29 -8.95 25.54
C LYS A 34 -4.80 -10.31 26.04
N ASN A 35 -3.54 -10.65 25.78
CA ASN A 35 -2.83 -11.64 26.57
C ASN A 35 -1.60 -10.97 27.17
N GLY A 36 -1.62 -10.81 28.50
CA GLY A 36 -0.42 -10.62 29.28
C GLY A 36 0.11 -12.00 29.67
N THR A 37 1.39 -12.23 29.43
CA THR A 37 2.16 -13.27 30.11
C THR A 37 3.59 -12.77 30.28
N GLU A 38 4.12 -13.09 31.45
CA GLU A 38 5.28 -12.52 32.11
C GLU A 38 6.62 -12.86 31.43
N LYS A 39 7.60 -11.98 31.67
CA LYS A 39 8.96 -12.03 31.14
C LYS A 39 9.77 -13.13 31.84
N PHE A 40 10.50 -13.93 31.05
CA PHE A 40 11.72 -14.60 31.49
C PHE A 40 12.79 -14.62 30.39
N GLY A 41 13.96 -14.05 30.72
CA GLY A 41 15.28 -14.60 30.34
C GLY A 41 15.86 -14.31 28.95
N ALA A 42 16.33 -13.07 28.76
CA ALA A 42 17.32 -12.56 27.82
C ALA A 42 18.18 -13.54 26.95
N VAL A 43 18.17 -13.28 25.64
CA VAL A 43 19.41 -13.07 24.86
C VAL A 43 19.20 -11.77 24.08
N SER A 44 20.07 -10.80 24.34
CA SER A 44 20.07 -9.47 23.73
C SER A 44 20.78 -9.55 22.39
N ASP A 45 20.03 -9.66 21.30
CA ASP A 45 20.57 -9.43 19.96
C ASP A 45 20.49 -7.94 19.65
N GLY A 46 21.64 -7.27 19.78
CA GLY A 46 21.94 -6.01 19.11
C GLY A 46 21.10 -4.80 19.53
N ASP A 47 21.48 -4.19 20.65
CA ASP A 47 21.31 -2.76 20.88
C ASP A 47 22.13 -1.99 19.85
N GLY A 48 21.58 -1.88 18.64
CA GLY A 48 21.81 -0.77 17.75
C GLY A 48 20.44 -0.16 17.57
N GLN A 49 20.22 1.03 18.09
CA GLN A 49 19.07 1.88 17.79
C GLN A 49 19.03 2.04 16.26
N THR A 50 18.42 1.06 15.57
CA THR A 50 18.55 0.91 14.14
C THR A 50 17.71 2.02 13.57
N ASP A 51 18.39 2.99 12.96
CA ASP A 51 17.74 4.16 12.42
C ASP A 51 16.57 3.73 11.49
N ILE A 52 15.37 4.20 11.83
CA ILE A 52 14.14 3.82 11.11
C ILE A 52 14.24 4.30 9.66
N GLN A 53 14.96 5.40 9.41
CA GLN A 53 15.26 5.86 8.07
C GLN A 53 16.16 4.88 7.31
N SER A 54 17.28 4.44 7.89
CA SER A 54 18.14 3.39 7.32
C SER A 54 17.37 2.08 7.03
N THR A 55 16.44 1.71 7.93
CA THR A 55 15.57 0.55 7.74
C THR A 55 14.62 0.74 6.55
N LEU A 56 14.04 1.92 6.43
CA LEU A 56 13.17 2.28 5.32
C LEU A 56 13.94 2.23 4.00
N GLU A 57 15.13 2.83 3.94
CA GLU A 57 16.03 2.79 2.78
C GLU A 57 16.36 1.35 2.39
N TYR A 58 16.70 0.49 3.35
CA TYR A 58 16.92 -0.94 3.10
C TYR A 58 15.68 -1.60 2.48
N LEU A 59 14.48 -1.41 3.04
CA LEU A 59 13.25 -1.99 2.50
C LEU A 59 12.95 -1.49 1.08
N MET A 60 13.27 -0.22 0.79
CA MET A 60 13.13 0.35 -0.55
C MET A 60 14.04 -0.36 -1.57
N THR A 61 15.23 -0.80 -1.18
CA THR A 61 16.11 -1.59 -2.08
C THR A 61 15.51 -2.92 -2.51
N LEU A 62 14.60 -3.49 -1.71
CA LEU A 62 13.92 -4.74 -2.03
C LEU A 62 12.82 -4.57 -3.08
N PHE A 63 12.42 -3.33 -3.38
CA PHE A 63 11.38 -3.04 -4.37
C PHE A 63 11.87 -3.35 -5.80
N PRO A 64 11.12 -4.16 -6.59
CA PRO A 64 11.57 -4.60 -7.90
C PRO A 64 11.36 -3.53 -8.98
N ARG A 65 12.15 -2.45 -8.98
CA ARG A 65 12.05 -1.32 -9.94
C ARG A 65 11.97 -1.77 -11.42
N LYS A 66 12.80 -2.74 -11.80
CA LYS A 66 12.87 -3.28 -13.18
C LYS A 66 11.57 -3.92 -13.65
N LEU A 67 10.78 -4.52 -12.73
CA LEU A 67 9.50 -5.14 -13.07
C LEU A 67 8.47 -4.11 -13.58
N PHE A 68 8.63 -2.85 -13.19
CA PHE A 68 7.75 -1.75 -13.54
C PHE A 68 8.39 -0.79 -14.54
N ASN A 69 9.49 -1.17 -15.20
CA ASN A 69 10.23 -0.30 -16.11
C ASN A 69 10.58 1.06 -15.47
N ASP A 70 10.84 1.07 -14.15
CA ASP A 70 11.17 2.27 -13.38
C ASP A 70 10.10 3.39 -13.44
N SER A 71 8.85 3.03 -13.78
CA SER A 71 7.69 3.94 -13.89
C SER A 71 6.96 4.18 -12.58
N LEU A 72 7.20 3.33 -11.57
CA LEU A 72 6.65 3.47 -10.24
C LEU A 72 7.77 3.88 -9.27
N PRO A 73 7.44 4.72 -8.28
CA PRO A 73 8.38 4.97 -7.20
C PRO A 73 8.53 3.72 -6.33
N GLN A 74 9.58 3.66 -5.52
CA GLN A 74 9.73 2.58 -4.56
C GLN A 74 8.66 2.69 -3.48
N ILE A 75 7.88 1.62 -3.34
CA ILE A 75 6.80 1.53 -2.36
C ILE A 75 7.24 0.56 -1.29
N VAL A 76 7.18 0.98 -0.03
CA VAL A 76 7.33 0.13 1.15
C VAL A 76 6.05 0.21 1.95
N LEU A 77 5.56 -0.89 2.47
CA LEU A 77 4.36 -0.89 3.30
C LEU A 77 4.73 -0.53 4.73
N LYS A 78 3.94 0.33 5.37
CA LYS A 78 4.18 0.78 6.76
C LYS A 78 4.37 -0.41 7.70
N HIS A 79 3.54 -1.44 7.56
CA HIS A 79 3.62 -2.63 8.41
C HIS A 79 4.90 -3.44 8.20
N GLN A 80 5.58 -3.34 7.06
CA GLN A 80 6.88 -4.00 6.86
C GLN A 80 7.93 -3.45 7.85
N LEU A 81 7.81 -2.22 8.32
CA LEU A 81 8.70 -1.69 9.36
C LEU A 81 8.52 -2.41 10.71
N TYR A 82 7.29 -2.80 11.05
CA TYR A 82 6.98 -3.61 12.25
C TYR A 82 7.55 -5.03 12.16
N SER A 83 7.99 -5.45 10.97
CA SER A 83 8.69 -6.72 10.79
C SER A 83 10.14 -6.68 11.29
N ILE A 84 10.73 -5.48 11.40
CA ILE A 84 12.12 -5.28 11.84
C ILE A 84 12.13 -4.69 13.25
N HIS A 85 11.25 -3.72 13.50
CA HIS A 85 11.14 -3.02 14.78
C HIS A 85 9.96 -3.55 15.60
N SER A 86 10.20 -3.94 16.84
CA SER A 86 9.16 -4.41 17.76
C SER A 86 8.29 -3.28 18.31
N ASP A 87 8.87 -2.08 18.49
CA ASP A 87 8.14 -0.91 18.99
C ASP A 87 7.39 -0.20 17.86
N LYS A 88 6.11 -0.58 17.68
CA LYS A 88 5.21 0.03 16.69
C LYS A 88 5.00 1.52 16.94
N THR A 89 5.05 1.97 18.19
CA THR A 89 4.84 3.38 18.54
C THR A 89 6.02 4.25 18.12
N LEU A 90 7.26 3.76 18.30
CA LEU A 90 8.45 4.44 17.80
C LEU A 90 8.47 4.50 16.27
N VAL A 91 8.12 3.40 15.60
CA VAL A 91 8.00 3.38 14.12
C VAL A 91 7.02 4.45 13.65
N ASP A 92 5.82 4.50 14.26
CA ASP A 92 4.80 5.47 13.88
C ASP A 92 5.23 6.91 14.14
N LYS A 93 5.93 7.15 15.25
CA LYS A 93 6.48 8.47 15.58
C LYS A 93 7.52 8.92 14.57
N GLU A 94 8.48 8.08 14.20
CA GLU A 94 9.51 8.44 13.22
C GLU A 94 8.96 8.58 11.80
N VAL A 95 8.04 7.70 11.38
CA VAL A 95 7.35 7.84 10.09
C VAL A 95 6.59 9.16 10.04
N ASN A 96 5.90 9.55 11.11
CA ASN A 96 5.21 10.83 11.17
C ASN A 96 6.18 12.02 11.16
N LYS A 97 7.32 11.95 11.83
CA LYS A 97 8.36 13.00 11.73
C LYS A 97 8.87 13.19 10.30
N LEU A 98 9.15 12.09 9.58
CA LEU A 98 9.57 12.16 8.16
C LEU A 98 8.47 12.75 7.27
N ARG A 99 7.21 12.44 7.58
CA ARG A 99 6.06 13.06 6.92
C ARG A 99 5.99 14.55 7.24
N GLU A 100 6.08 14.97 8.49
CA GLU A 100 6.05 16.39 8.89
C GLU A 100 7.17 17.22 8.23
N LYS A 101 8.34 16.63 8.01
CA LYS A 101 9.43 17.23 7.23
C LYS A 101 9.16 17.34 5.72
N GLY A 102 8.13 16.67 5.21
CA GLY A 102 7.83 16.61 3.78
C GLY A 102 8.71 15.65 2.99
N GLU A 103 9.50 14.80 3.66
CA GLU A 103 10.43 13.87 3.02
C GLU A 103 9.74 12.55 2.61
N LEU A 104 8.64 12.21 3.30
CA LEU A 104 7.92 10.96 3.10
C LEU A 104 6.44 11.22 2.83
N LEU A 105 5.90 10.56 1.82
CA LEU A 105 4.47 10.49 1.51
C LEU A 105 3.91 9.13 1.90
N MET A 106 2.63 9.13 2.26
CA MET A 106 1.91 7.92 2.62
C MET A 106 0.66 7.81 1.75
N PHE A 107 0.28 6.59 1.37
CA PHE A 107 -0.78 6.31 0.39
C PHE A 107 -1.65 5.15 0.86
N GLN A 108 -2.96 5.25 0.66
CA GLN A 108 -3.86 4.11 0.86
C GLN A 108 -3.91 3.28 -0.43
N LEU A 109 -3.45 2.03 -0.39
CA LEU A 109 -3.27 1.19 -1.59
C LEU A 109 -4.52 0.39 -1.99
N GLY A 110 -5.61 0.51 -1.22
CA GLY A 110 -6.96 0.09 -1.60
C GLY A 110 -7.25 -1.41 -1.54
N PHE A 111 -6.26 -2.26 -1.25
CA PHE A 111 -6.48 -3.71 -1.10
C PHE A 111 -6.76 -4.15 0.34
N ASP A 112 -6.46 -3.27 1.30
CA ASP A 112 -6.64 -3.47 2.74
C ASP A 112 -6.76 -2.07 3.36
N ALA A 113 -7.65 -1.91 4.34
CA ALA A 113 -7.90 -0.64 5.01
C ALA A 113 -6.72 -0.19 5.89
N GLU A 114 -5.90 -1.13 6.35
CA GLU A 114 -4.75 -0.87 7.22
C GLU A 114 -3.41 -0.88 6.46
N ALA A 115 -3.43 -1.19 5.15
CA ALA A 115 -2.24 -1.19 4.32
C ALA A 115 -1.93 0.20 3.75
N PHE A 116 -1.01 0.89 4.44
CA PHE A 116 -0.44 2.15 3.99
C PHE A 116 0.89 1.91 3.28
N GLY A 117 1.03 2.43 2.05
CA GLY A 117 2.29 2.53 1.33
C GLY A 117 3.03 3.80 1.69
N LEU A 118 4.34 3.71 1.88
CA LEU A 118 5.28 4.79 2.13
C LEU A 118 6.16 4.95 0.90
N VAL A 119 6.39 6.20 0.50
CA VAL A 119 7.22 6.57 -0.66
C VAL A 119 7.94 7.88 -0.37
N PHE A 120 9.23 7.97 -0.70
CA PHE A 120 9.94 9.25 -0.58
C PHE A 120 9.35 10.31 -1.51
N THR A 121 9.16 11.53 -1.00
CA THR A 121 8.54 12.63 -1.74
C THR A 121 9.31 12.96 -3.03
N SER A 122 10.64 12.92 -2.97
CA SER A 122 11.52 13.16 -4.12
C SER A 122 11.33 12.14 -5.24
N ASP A 123 11.33 10.85 -4.90
CA ASP A 123 11.10 9.77 -5.87
C ASP A 123 9.68 9.84 -6.43
N TYR A 124 8.68 10.08 -5.59
CA TYR A 124 7.29 10.27 -6.04
C TYR A 124 7.17 11.41 -7.07
N LYS A 125 7.70 12.60 -6.77
CA LYS A 125 7.68 13.75 -7.70
C LYS A 125 8.36 13.41 -9.01
N ALA A 126 9.57 12.83 -8.96
CA ALA A 126 10.31 12.46 -10.16
C ALA A 126 9.53 11.47 -11.05
N LYS A 127 8.93 10.44 -10.45
CA LYS A 127 8.19 9.41 -11.20
C LYS A 127 6.87 9.91 -11.77
N VAL A 128 6.13 10.71 -11.02
CA VAL A 128 4.87 11.26 -11.52
C VAL A 128 5.12 12.24 -12.67
N LEU A 129 6.10 13.15 -12.54
CA LEU A 129 6.44 14.09 -13.61
C LEU A 129 6.94 13.38 -14.87
N ALA A 130 7.77 12.35 -14.72
CA ALA A 130 8.20 11.52 -15.85
C ALA A 130 7.03 10.79 -16.52
N GLY A 131 6.04 10.33 -15.75
CA GLY A 131 4.84 9.67 -16.27
C GLY A 131 3.86 10.59 -17.00
N GLU A 132 3.96 11.89 -16.77
CA GLU A 132 3.12 12.93 -17.38
C GLU A 132 3.77 13.62 -18.59
N GLU A 133 4.96 13.18 -19.00
CA GLU A 133 5.63 13.66 -20.22
C GLU A 133 4.72 13.49 -21.46
N GLY A 134 4.55 14.57 -22.21
CA GLY A 134 3.67 14.62 -23.39
C GLY A 134 2.16 14.59 -23.11
N ARG A 135 1.71 14.64 -21.84
CA ARG A 135 0.27 14.67 -21.51
C ARG A 135 -0.27 16.08 -21.33
N VAL A 136 -1.53 16.28 -21.71
CA VAL A 136 -2.28 17.54 -21.49
C VAL A 136 -2.49 17.87 -20.00
N THR A 137 -2.34 16.89 -19.12
CA THR A 137 -2.51 17.01 -17.66
C THR A 137 -1.25 17.47 -16.94
N ARG A 138 -0.10 17.53 -17.64
CA ARG A 138 1.22 17.79 -17.05
C ARG A 138 1.29 19.10 -16.25
N SER A 139 0.86 20.21 -16.83
CA SER A 139 0.95 21.53 -16.17
C SER A 139 0.17 21.58 -14.86
N THR A 140 -1.00 20.94 -14.84
CA THR A 140 -1.83 20.84 -13.63
C THR A 140 -1.20 19.95 -12.57
N VAL A 141 -0.56 18.85 -12.98
CA VAL A 141 0.17 17.95 -12.08
C VAL A 141 1.40 18.64 -11.51
N GLU A 142 2.19 19.36 -12.32
CA GLU A 142 3.33 20.16 -11.87
C GLU A 142 2.90 21.20 -10.83
N LYS A 143 1.86 22.00 -11.13
CA LYS A 143 1.27 22.96 -10.20
C LYS A 143 0.85 22.30 -8.88
N PHE A 144 0.28 21.10 -8.93
CA PHE A 144 -0.12 20.34 -7.74
C PHE A 144 1.07 19.86 -6.92
N MET A 145 2.12 19.34 -7.58
CA MET A 145 3.33 18.89 -6.89
C MET A 145 4.07 20.02 -6.19
N GLU A 146 4.08 21.22 -6.78
CA GLU A 146 4.70 22.39 -6.20
C GLU A 146 3.89 22.97 -5.04
N LYS A 147 2.59 23.24 -5.27
CA LYS A 147 1.75 23.93 -4.28
C LYS A 147 1.30 23.04 -3.12
N VAL A 148 0.87 21.81 -3.43
CA VAL A 148 0.20 20.95 -2.45
C VAL A 148 1.19 19.99 -1.81
N VAL A 149 1.91 19.21 -2.62
CA VAL A 149 2.80 18.16 -2.10
C VAL A 149 4.02 18.72 -1.37
N SER A 150 4.49 19.93 -1.72
CA SER A 150 5.58 20.59 -0.98
C SER A 150 5.12 21.24 0.33
N SER A 151 3.84 21.57 0.45
CA SER A 151 3.30 22.35 1.57
C SER A 151 2.47 21.52 2.54
N CYS A 152 1.95 20.37 2.10
CA CYS A 152 1.01 19.56 2.85
C CYS A 152 1.33 18.06 2.71
N THR A 153 1.25 17.36 3.83
CA THR A 153 1.54 15.92 3.95
C THR A 153 0.27 15.10 4.18
N GLU A 154 -0.87 15.74 3.90
CA GLU A 154 -2.19 15.15 4.02
C GLU A 154 -2.43 14.06 2.98
N LEU A 155 -3.23 13.09 3.38
CA LEU A 155 -3.60 11.94 2.56
C LEU A 155 -4.86 12.22 1.74
N SER A 156 -5.85 12.88 2.36
CA SER A 156 -7.14 13.21 1.77
C SER A 156 -7.26 14.69 1.47
N PHE A 157 -7.90 14.99 0.35
CA PHE A 157 -8.22 16.32 -0.09
C PHE A 157 -9.74 16.43 -0.30
N SER A 158 -10.37 17.38 0.37
CA SER A 158 -11.79 17.71 0.16
C SER A 158 -11.93 18.77 -0.94
N LYS A 159 -13.11 18.81 -1.56
CA LYS A 159 -13.45 19.81 -2.58
C LYS A 159 -13.27 21.24 -2.07
N ASP A 160 -13.78 21.55 -0.89
CA ASP A 160 -13.61 22.88 -0.31
C ASP A 160 -12.14 23.25 -0.11
N LYS A 161 -11.31 22.31 0.36
CA LYS A 161 -9.88 22.56 0.55
C LYS A 161 -9.16 22.81 -0.78
N MET A 162 -9.46 21.99 -1.80
CA MET A 162 -8.87 22.15 -3.13
C MET A 162 -9.27 23.48 -3.80
N LEU A 163 -10.54 23.87 -3.69
CA LEU A 163 -11.04 25.09 -4.31
C LEU A 163 -10.65 26.36 -3.55
N ARG A 164 -10.75 26.37 -2.23
CA ARG A 164 -10.60 27.59 -1.41
C ARG A 164 -9.17 27.82 -0.94
N GLU A 165 -8.47 26.76 -0.54
CA GLU A 165 -7.11 26.88 0.05
C GLU A 165 -6.04 26.75 -1.03
N PHE A 166 -6.13 25.72 -1.87
CA PHE A 166 -5.14 25.47 -2.91
C PHE A 166 -5.44 26.16 -4.25
N LEU A 167 -6.62 26.77 -4.39
CA LEU A 167 -7.05 27.54 -5.58
C LEU A 167 -6.97 26.73 -6.88
N PHE A 168 -7.42 25.47 -6.83
CA PHE A 168 -7.62 24.64 -8.01
C PHE A 168 -9.04 24.81 -8.55
N THR A 169 -9.22 24.63 -9.86
CA THR A 169 -10.54 24.60 -10.50
C THR A 169 -11.09 23.17 -10.57
N ASP A 170 -12.41 23.01 -10.72
CA ASP A 170 -13.02 21.68 -10.92
C ASP A 170 -12.44 20.93 -12.14
N SER A 171 -12.06 21.67 -13.19
CA SER A 171 -11.40 21.09 -14.38
C SER A 171 -10.01 20.54 -14.04
N GLU A 172 -9.21 21.29 -13.30
CA GLU A 172 -7.89 20.85 -12.85
C GLU A 172 -7.99 19.64 -11.91
N ILE A 173 -8.96 19.62 -10.99
CA ILE A 173 -9.21 18.46 -10.11
C ILE A 173 -9.56 17.23 -10.96
N THR A 174 -10.38 17.41 -12.00
CA THR A 174 -10.73 16.33 -12.93
C THR A 174 -9.48 15.83 -13.69
N GLN A 175 -8.56 16.72 -14.05
CA GLN A 175 -7.28 16.35 -14.66
C GLN A 175 -6.38 15.57 -13.68
N LEU A 176 -6.33 15.94 -12.40
CA LEU A 176 -5.60 15.20 -11.37
C LEU A 176 -6.16 13.77 -11.20
N VAL A 177 -7.48 13.61 -11.21
CA VAL A 177 -8.11 12.28 -11.20
C VAL A 177 -7.77 11.49 -12.47
N LYS A 178 -7.82 12.12 -13.66
CA LYS A 178 -7.46 11.48 -14.93
C LYS A 178 -5.99 11.05 -15.00
N SER A 179 -5.09 11.84 -14.42
CA SER A 179 -3.66 11.51 -14.33
C SER A 179 -3.39 10.35 -13.36
N GLY A 180 -4.34 10.04 -12.47
CA GLY A 180 -4.20 8.99 -11.46
C GLY A 180 -3.42 9.41 -10.22
N VAL A 181 -3.15 10.71 -10.05
CA VAL A 181 -2.60 11.31 -8.82
C VAL A 181 -3.66 11.38 -7.72
N PHE A 182 -4.93 11.47 -8.12
CA PHE A 182 -6.07 11.36 -7.22
C PHE A 182 -6.92 10.13 -7.49
N THR A 183 -7.42 9.56 -6.40
CA THR A 183 -8.43 8.50 -6.43
C THR A 183 -9.64 8.93 -5.62
N VAL A 184 -10.83 8.76 -6.20
CA VAL A 184 -12.09 9.15 -5.55
C VAL A 184 -12.31 8.29 -4.31
N ARG A 185 -12.54 8.95 -3.18
CA ARG A 185 -12.97 8.32 -1.93
C ARG A 185 -14.48 8.41 -1.79
N ASP A 186 -14.98 9.65 -1.72
CA ASP A 186 -16.38 10.01 -1.54
C ASP A 186 -16.74 11.19 -2.48
N ALA A 187 -18.01 11.56 -2.54
CA ALA A 187 -18.44 12.72 -3.32
C ALA A 187 -17.73 13.99 -2.85
N GLY A 188 -16.84 14.54 -3.69
CA GLY A 188 -16.04 15.72 -3.36
C GLY A 188 -14.88 15.44 -2.39
N SER A 189 -14.43 14.20 -2.27
CA SER A 189 -13.26 13.83 -1.46
C SER A 189 -12.37 12.84 -2.20
N TRP A 190 -11.07 13.11 -2.22
CA TRP A 190 -10.08 12.32 -2.95
C TRP A 190 -8.90 11.93 -2.06
N TRP A 191 -8.37 10.73 -2.28
CA TRP A 191 -7.08 10.32 -1.75
C TRP A 191 -5.97 10.67 -2.74
N LEU A 192 -4.81 11.06 -2.20
CA LEU A 192 -3.56 11.02 -2.95
C LEU A 192 -3.25 9.56 -3.30
N SER A 193 -2.90 9.31 -4.56
CA SER A 193 -2.61 7.97 -5.06
C SER A 193 -1.39 7.95 -5.96
N ILE A 194 -0.83 6.74 -6.12
CA ILE A 194 0.31 6.51 -7.01
C ILE A 194 -0.23 6.15 -8.38
N PRO A 195 0.04 6.95 -9.43
CA PRO A 195 -0.39 6.64 -10.79
C PRO A 195 0.09 5.26 -11.23
N ASN A 196 -0.74 4.52 -11.96
CA ASN A 196 -0.43 3.18 -12.50
C ASN A 196 -0.06 2.10 -11.46
N SER A 197 -0.33 2.32 -10.17
CA SER A 197 -0.04 1.36 -9.09
C SER A 197 -0.85 0.06 -9.14
N GLY A 198 -1.88 -0.04 -9.98
CA GLY A 198 -2.72 -1.24 -10.10
C GLY A 198 -1.95 -2.52 -10.45
N LYS A 199 -0.89 -2.42 -11.30
CA LYS A 199 -0.02 -3.57 -11.61
C LYS A 199 0.76 -4.02 -10.37
N PHE A 200 1.27 -3.06 -9.59
CA PHE A 200 1.95 -3.32 -8.32
C PHE A 200 1.00 -4.04 -7.36
N THR A 201 -0.20 -3.51 -7.12
CA THR A 201 -1.19 -4.10 -6.20
C THR A 201 -1.54 -5.53 -6.60
N LYS A 202 -1.76 -5.77 -7.90
CA LYS A 202 -2.04 -7.12 -8.42
C LYS A 202 -0.92 -8.11 -8.12
N TYR A 203 0.32 -7.79 -8.49
CA TYR A 203 1.46 -8.68 -8.29
C TYR A 203 1.79 -8.87 -6.81
N PHE A 204 1.64 -7.82 -6.02
CA PHE A 204 1.84 -7.86 -4.59
C PHE A 204 0.86 -8.81 -3.90
N ILE A 205 -0.45 -8.69 -4.15
CA ILE A 205 -1.48 -9.58 -3.57
C ILE A 205 -1.25 -11.03 -4.00
N GLN A 206 -0.94 -11.26 -5.27
CA GLN A 206 -0.66 -12.61 -5.77
C GLN A 206 0.57 -13.23 -5.08
N GLY A 207 1.64 -12.46 -4.94
CA GLY A 207 2.86 -12.89 -4.25
C GLY A 207 2.62 -13.15 -2.77
N ARG A 208 1.91 -12.26 -2.05
CA ARG A 208 1.52 -12.45 -0.64
C ARG A 208 0.78 -13.77 -0.45
N LYS A 209 -0.26 -14.03 -1.26
CA LYS A 209 -1.03 -15.29 -1.20
C LYS A 209 -0.16 -16.51 -1.47
N ALA A 210 0.74 -16.44 -2.44
CA ALA A 210 1.64 -17.54 -2.77
C ALA A 210 2.62 -17.83 -1.64
N VAL A 211 3.31 -16.82 -1.09
CA VAL A 211 4.28 -16.97 0.01
C VAL A 211 3.59 -17.45 1.28
N LEU A 212 2.44 -16.87 1.63
CA LEU A 212 1.66 -17.31 2.77
C LEU A 212 1.19 -18.77 2.61
N GLY A 213 0.81 -19.16 1.38
CA GLY A 213 0.50 -20.55 1.03
C GLY A 213 1.70 -21.49 1.16
N MET A 214 2.93 -21.02 0.96
CA MET A 214 4.14 -21.83 1.19
C MET A 214 4.38 -22.12 2.68
N VAL A 215 4.01 -21.19 3.57
CA VAL A 215 4.04 -21.39 5.03
C VAL A 215 2.91 -22.33 5.43
N LYS A 216 1.68 -22.09 4.98
CA LYS A 216 0.53 -22.94 5.33
C LYS A 216 0.70 -24.41 4.92
N LYS A 217 1.40 -24.67 3.81
CA LYS A 217 1.65 -26.03 3.30
C LYS A 217 2.91 -26.69 3.87
N SER A 218 3.72 -25.99 4.65
CA SER A 218 4.88 -26.62 5.28
C SER A 218 4.45 -27.55 6.42
N LYS A 219 5.39 -28.35 6.93
CA LYS A 219 5.12 -29.26 8.03
C LYS A 219 4.65 -28.44 9.25
N TYR A 220 3.49 -28.80 9.80
CA TYR A 220 2.84 -28.10 10.92
C TYR A 220 2.46 -26.63 10.64
N GLY A 221 2.51 -26.17 9.39
CA GLY A 221 2.28 -24.76 9.06
C GLY A 221 3.41 -23.84 9.54
N GLU A 222 4.61 -24.38 9.71
CA GLU A 222 5.78 -23.70 10.26
C GLU A 222 6.98 -23.76 9.30
N VAL A 223 7.74 -22.67 9.19
CA VAL A 223 8.96 -22.62 8.39
C VAL A 223 9.98 -21.66 9.00
N LEU A 224 11.27 -21.98 8.90
CA LEU A 224 12.33 -21.05 9.32
C LEU A 224 12.33 -19.83 8.40
N LYS A 225 12.42 -18.62 8.96
CA LYS A 225 12.48 -17.37 8.19
C LYS A 225 13.59 -17.40 7.15
N ALA A 226 14.80 -17.83 7.55
CA ALA A 226 15.96 -17.93 6.67
C ALA A 226 15.74 -18.93 5.53
N GLU A 227 15.08 -20.06 5.80
CA GLU A 227 14.74 -21.05 4.77
C GLU A 227 13.73 -20.45 3.78
N LEU A 228 12.68 -19.80 4.28
CA LEU A 228 11.65 -19.18 3.45
C LEU A 228 12.26 -18.13 2.52
N GLU A 229 13.15 -17.26 3.02
CA GLU A 229 13.83 -16.22 2.25
C GLU A 229 14.71 -16.76 1.11
N GLN A 230 15.24 -17.98 1.27
CA GLN A 230 16.08 -18.65 0.28
C GLN A 230 15.29 -19.46 -0.77
N ARG A 231 13.98 -19.65 -0.56
CA ARG A 231 13.14 -20.39 -1.51
C ARG A 231 13.09 -19.67 -2.86
N ARG A 232 13.11 -20.46 -3.94
CA ARG A 232 12.98 -19.94 -5.31
C ARG A 232 11.62 -19.26 -5.48
N THR A 233 11.63 -18.07 -6.06
CA THR A 233 10.41 -17.36 -6.46
C THR A 233 9.68 -18.14 -7.55
N THR A 234 8.40 -18.40 -7.36
CA THR A 234 7.55 -19.02 -8.39
C THR A 234 7.10 -17.99 -9.42
N SER A 235 6.44 -18.43 -10.50
CA SER A 235 5.88 -17.52 -11.51
C SER A 235 4.90 -16.48 -10.93
N GLN A 236 4.26 -16.80 -9.79
CA GLN A 236 3.31 -15.96 -9.06
C GLN A 236 4.00 -14.94 -8.12
N VAL A 237 5.22 -15.24 -7.67
CA VAL A 237 5.99 -14.37 -6.78
C VAL A 237 6.94 -13.53 -7.62
N LYS A 238 6.50 -12.33 -8.01
CA LYS A 238 7.29 -11.42 -8.86
C LYS A 238 8.29 -10.56 -8.08
N PHE A 239 8.14 -10.47 -6.76
CA PHE A 239 8.93 -9.61 -5.89
C PHE A 239 9.99 -10.43 -5.19
N HIS A 240 11.00 -9.76 -4.64
CA HIS A 240 12.01 -10.43 -3.83
C HIS A 240 11.36 -11.13 -2.63
N MET A 241 11.82 -12.34 -2.27
CA MET A 241 11.21 -13.12 -1.18
C MET A 241 11.21 -12.35 0.14
N LYS A 242 12.34 -11.71 0.49
CA LYS A 242 12.44 -10.81 1.66
C LYS A 242 11.36 -9.74 1.71
N TYR A 243 10.95 -9.17 0.57
CA TYR A 243 9.88 -8.18 0.53
C TYR A 243 8.56 -8.76 1.05
N HIS A 244 8.21 -9.98 0.59
CA HIS A 244 7.01 -10.69 1.05
C HIS A 244 7.14 -11.23 2.48
N VAL A 245 8.33 -11.64 2.90
CA VAL A 245 8.56 -12.07 4.29
C VAL A 245 8.34 -10.91 5.24
N HIS A 246 8.92 -9.73 4.99
CA HIS A 246 8.65 -8.53 5.78
C HIS A 246 7.17 -8.14 5.75
N ASP A 247 6.49 -8.36 4.63
CA ASP A 247 5.05 -8.11 4.50
C ASP A 247 4.21 -9.01 5.41
N ILE A 248 4.28 -10.33 5.26
CA ILE A 248 3.44 -11.27 6.03
C ILE A 248 3.74 -11.20 7.53
N VAL A 249 5.00 -10.94 7.88
CA VAL A 249 5.46 -10.81 9.26
C VAL A 249 5.00 -9.49 9.88
N GLY A 250 5.07 -8.40 9.12
CA GLY A 250 4.66 -7.08 9.56
C GLY A 250 3.14 -6.92 9.67
N ALA A 251 2.40 -7.59 8.79
CA ALA A 251 0.94 -7.63 8.78
C ALA A 251 0.37 -8.69 9.75
N GLU A 252 1.22 -9.33 10.57
CA GLU A 252 0.81 -10.32 11.58
C GLU A 252 0.03 -11.51 11.01
N LEU A 253 0.25 -11.83 9.72
CA LEU A 253 -0.32 -13.01 9.05
C LEU A 253 0.41 -14.30 9.46
N VAL A 254 1.56 -14.16 10.11
CA VAL A 254 2.35 -15.23 10.69
C VAL A 254 2.84 -14.83 12.09
N GLU A 255 2.88 -15.80 12.99
CA GLU A 255 3.48 -15.66 14.31
C GLU A 255 5.00 -15.88 14.22
N ARG A 256 5.77 -15.07 14.94
CA ARG A 256 7.23 -15.21 15.06
C ARG A 256 7.60 -15.92 16.35
N ILE A 257 8.27 -17.05 16.23
CA ILE A 257 8.70 -17.87 17.36
C ILE A 257 10.23 -17.94 17.35
N PRO A 258 10.94 -17.35 18.33
CA PRO A 258 12.38 -17.50 18.42
C PRO A 258 12.73 -18.93 18.79
N THR A 259 13.66 -19.54 18.06
CA THR A 259 14.19 -20.88 18.35
C THR A 259 15.72 -20.84 18.34
N THR A 260 16.36 -21.90 18.85
CA THR A 260 17.82 -22.03 18.85
C THR A 260 18.44 -22.03 17.44
N SER A 261 17.67 -22.41 16.41
CA SER A 261 18.09 -22.42 15.01
C SER A 261 17.69 -21.15 14.24
N GLY A 262 17.16 -20.14 14.93
CA GLY A 262 16.68 -18.88 14.34
C GLY A 262 15.17 -18.69 14.48
N THR A 263 14.62 -17.67 13.82
CA THR A 263 13.19 -17.36 13.91
C THR A 263 12.34 -18.29 13.05
N LEU A 264 11.39 -18.97 13.67
CA LEU A 264 10.36 -19.75 13.01
C LEU A 264 9.13 -18.87 12.72
N LEU A 265 8.53 -19.05 11.56
CA LEU A 265 7.28 -18.40 11.15
C LEU A 265 6.17 -19.45 11.14
N ARG A 266 5.14 -19.24 11.94
CA ARG A 266 3.95 -20.10 12.00
C ARG A 266 2.76 -19.40 11.37
N PHE A 267 2.01 -20.08 10.51
CA PHE A 267 0.80 -19.55 9.92
C PHE A 267 -0.28 -19.27 10.98
N VAL A 268 -0.96 -18.13 10.91
CA VAL A 268 -2.10 -17.78 11.76
C VAL A 268 -3.39 -17.94 10.95
N ASP A 269 -4.24 -18.91 11.29
CA ASP A 269 -5.60 -18.98 10.73
C ASP A 269 -6.38 -17.76 11.28
N SER A 270 -6.71 -16.83 10.37
CA SER A 270 -7.56 -15.65 10.64
C SER A 270 -9.03 -15.97 10.40
#